data_AF-A0A9P9YVB2-F1
#
_entry.id   AF-A0A9P9YVB2-F1
#
_cell.length_a   1.000
_cell.length_b   1.000
_cell.length_c   1.000
_cell.angle_alpha   90.00
_cell.angle_beta   90.00
_cell.angle_gamma   90.00
#
_symmetry.space_group_name_H-M   'P 1'
#
loop_
_entity.id
_entity.type
_entity.pdbx_description
1 polymer ?
#
loop_
_entity_poly.entity_id
_entity_poly.type
_entity_poly.pdbx_seq_one_letter_code
_entity_poly.pdbx_strand_id
1 'polypeptide(L)'
;MTEKWSALLLLLQLLGNLESSQAIWFPWYFQRYGLVPHSFRHGGGHKNQTHHSGSTCPPGYEPKSSASKLTGEMVGCEHAGGSIGGGSGSGSERLCDDNPVLMQLARLYVVSPERIVLLLAQPSLTASCDEIADVLGNIQRSMRNCVLEPDNIYGRLADGLSYFRTEVCDGGDGSNRKRCTGLQESHNCLRELRTDMIECEAPADWYERRNATKVCHIFNDVLDCYYTRAALLCGLESAKQLRSFAGDSMGRAMIHKCEVNKRLPRVDNAMPIHEATGAGTTSPQFTYFILVNIVIGFACFQYIF
;
A
#
# COMPACT_ATOMS: atom_id res chain seq x y z
N MET A 1 -23.87 29.43 32.47
CA MET A 1 -22.65 28.65 32.80
C MET A 1 -22.80 27.16 32.48
N THR A 2 -24.01 26.61 32.59
CA THR A 2 -24.37 25.20 32.35
C THR A 2 -24.04 24.69 30.94
N GLU A 3 -24.19 25.50 29.89
CA GLU A 3 -23.92 25.08 28.51
C GLU A 3 -22.44 24.79 28.24
N LYS A 4 -21.52 25.54 28.86
CA LYS A 4 -20.07 25.33 28.70
C LYS A 4 -19.63 24.00 29.33
N TRP A 5 -20.27 23.61 30.43
CA TRP A 5 -20.03 22.33 31.09
C TRP A 5 -20.62 21.15 30.31
N SER A 6 -21.78 21.35 29.68
CA SER A 6 -22.38 20.35 28.80
C SER A 6 -21.51 20.06 27.58
N ALA A 7 -20.96 21.11 26.94
CA ALA A 7 -20.03 20.97 25.83
C ALA A 7 -18.72 20.27 26.23
N LEU A 8 -18.18 20.56 27.43
CA LEU A 8 -16.98 19.91 27.95
C LEU A 8 -17.22 18.42 28.21
N LEU A 9 -18.38 18.05 28.77
CA LEU A 9 -18.75 16.67 29.05
C LEU A 9 -18.98 15.86 27.78
N LEU A 10 -19.63 16.45 26.77
CA LEU A 10 -19.79 15.84 25.45
C LEU A 10 -18.43 15.64 24.76
N LEU A 11 -17.52 16.61 24.87
CA LEU A 11 -16.15 16.49 24.35
C LEU A 11 -15.39 15.36 25.04
N LEU A 12 -15.49 15.25 26.37
CA LEU A 12 -14.89 14.17 27.16
C LEU A 12 -15.47 12.79 26.83
N GLN A 13 -16.78 12.70 26.60
CA GLN A 13 -17.44 11.47 26.14
C GLN A 13 -17.01 11.08 24.72
N LEU A 14 -16.83 12.06 23.83
CA LEU A 14 -16.33 11.80 22.48
C LEU A 14 -14.89 11.28 22.54
N LEU A 15 -14.02 11.95 23.30
CA LEU A 15 -12.62 11.57 23.51
C LEU A 15 -12.47 10.21 24.21
N GLY A 16 -13.39 9.85 25.10
CA GLY A 16 -13.39 8.56 25.79
C GLY A 16 -13.90 7.39 24.93
N ASN A 17 -14.63 7.65 23.85
CA ASN A 17 -15.13 6.63 22.90
C ASN A 17 -14.32 6.56 21.60
N LEU A 18 -13.38 7.48 21.38
CA LEU A 18 -12.39 7.33 20.32
C LEU A 18 -11.52 6.11 20.65
N GLU A 19 -11.42 5.17 19.71
CA GLU A 19 -10.48 4.05 19.81
C GLU A 19 -9.12 4.56 20.29
N SER A 20 -8.61 3.98 21.38
CA SER A 20 -7.40 4.45 22.05
C SER A 20 -6.16 4.43 21.15
N SER A 21 -6.22 3.70 20.03
CA SER A 21 -5.22 3.67 18.96
C SER A 21 -5.17 4.95 18.12
N GLN A 22 -6.27 5.72 18.01
CA GLN A 22 -6.35 6.94 17.21
C GLN A 22 -6.16 8.22 18.05
N ALA A 23 -6.53 8.17 19.34
CA ALA A 23 -6.53 9.35 20.21
C ALA A 23 -5.12 9.85 20.61
N ILE A 24 -4.08 9.02 20.50
CA ILE A 24 -2.68 9.36 20.86
C ILE A 24 -1.85 9.73 19.63
N TRP A 25 -2.21 9.21 18.46
CA TRP A 25 -1.59 9.55 17.19
C TRP A 25 -1.69 11.05 16.90
N PHE A 26 -2.90 11.63 17.03
CA PHE A 26 -3.11 13.04 16.70
C PHE A 26 -2.32 14.00 17.61
N PRO A 27 -2.32 13.87 18.95
CA PRO A 27 -1.52 14.73 19.82
C PRO A 27 0.00 14.53 19.67
N TRP A 28 0.50 13.29 19.55
CA TRP A 28 1.94 13.04 19.40
C TRP A 28 2.47 13.58 18.05
N TYR A 29 1.76 13.28 16.96
CA TYR A 29 2.08 13.77 15.63
C TYR A 29 1.99 15.31 15.57
N PHE A 30 0.93 15.89 16.13
CA PHE A 30 0.75 17.34 16.19
C PHE A 30 1.82 18.02 17.04
N GLN A 31 2.16 17.48 18.22
CA GLN A 31 3.19 18.03 19.10
C GLN A 31 4.56 18.05 18.42
N ARG A 32 4.87 17.00 17.65
CA ARG A 32 6.20 16.83 17.07
C ARG A 32 6.37 17.51 15.71
N TYR A 33 5.31 17.53 14.91
CA TYR A 33 5.40 17.98 13.53
C TYR A 33 4.52 19.21 13.27
N GLY A 34 3.36 19.34 13.91
CA GLY A 34 2.39 20.42 13.65
C GLY A 34 1.63 20.23 12.32
N LEU A 35 0.82 21.22 11.93
CA LEU A 35 -0.10 21.16 10.76
C LEU A 35 0.58 21.30 9.39
N VAL A 36 1.91 21.33 9.30
CA VAL A 36 2.57 21.49 8.00
C VAL A 36 2.35 20.23 7.16
N PRO A 37 1.87 20.36 5.90
CA PRO A 37 1.75 19.24 4.99
C PRO A 37 3.08 18.51 4.84
N HIS A 38 3.04 17.18 4.82
CA HIS A 38 4.24 16.34 4.78
C HIS A 38 5.15 16.66 3.58
N SER A 39 4.55 17.07 2.46
CA SER A 39 5.20 17.48 1.21
C SER A 39 6.14 18.69 1.34
N PHE A 40 5.92 19.57 2.32
CA PHE A 40 6.74 20.78 2.52
C PHE A 40 8.01 20.55 3.33
N ARG A 41 8.16 19.37 3.95
CA ARG A 41 9.21 19.13 4.96
C ARG A 41 10.47 18.44 4.44
N HIS A 42 10.45 17.93 3.21
CA HIS A 42 11.60 17.27 2.58
C HIS A 42 12.16 18.12 1.44
N GLY A 43 12.80 19.25 1.78
CA GLY A 43 13.84 19.85 0.93
C GLY A 43 13.47 20.34 -0.47
N GLY A 44 12.21 20.71 -0.74
CA GLY A 44 11.82 21.41 -1.96
C GLY A 44 12.25 22.89 -1.96
N GLY A 45 13.56 23.14 -1.93
CA GLY A 45 14.12 24.47 -1.96
C GLY A 45 13.79 25.22 -3.25
N HIS A 46 13.08 26.34 -3.11
CA HIS A 46 12.91 27.38 -4.11
C HIS A 46 14.19 27.64 -4.94
N LYS A 47 14.07 27.54 -6.28
CA LYS A 47 14.82 28.40 -7.20
C LYS A 47 13.86 29.00 -8.21
N ASN A 48 13.57 30.27 -7.94
CA ASN A 48 13.27 31.39 -8.83
C ASN A 48 12.08 31.29 -9.80
N GLN A 49 11.12 32.17 -9.52
CA GLN A 49 10.10 32.68 -10.42
C GLN A 49 10.70 33.20 -11.72
N THR A 50 10.05 32.92 -12.84
CA THR A 50 9.57 33.97 -13.76
C THR A 50 8.28 33.53 -14.45
N HIS A 51 7.28 34.39 -14.35
CA HIS A 51 6.04 34.51 -15.11
C HIS A 51 5.96 33.74 -16.44
N HIS A 52 4.95 32.88 -16.58
CA HIS A 52 3.90 33.00 -17.59
C HIS A 52 2.75 32.02 -17.31
N SER A 53 1.53 32.55 -17.40
CA SER A 53 0.27 31.81 -17.41
C SER A 53 0.25 30.86 -18.61
N GLY A 54 0.06 29.56 -18.35
CA GLY A 54 -0.11 28.54 -19.38
C GLY A 54 0.08 27.15 -18.79
N SER A 55 -0.93 26.28 -18.93
CA SER A 55 -0.92 24.88 -18.50
C SER A 55 0.36 24.16 -18.95
N THR A 56 1.27 23.90 -18.01
CA THR A 56 2.56 23.27 -18.30
C THR A 56 2.56 21.87 -17.69
N CYS A 57 2.52 20.85 -18.55
CA CYS A 57 2.77 19.47 -18.18
C CYS A 57 4.21 19.31 -17.61
N PRO A 58 4.45 18.34 -16.71
CA PRO A 58 5.77 18.15 -16.12
C PRO A 58 6.85 17.83 -17.17
N PRO A 59 8.11 18.26 -16.96
CA PRO A 59 9.18 18.15 -17.95
C PRO A 59 9.51 16.66 -18.20
N GLY A 60 9.34 16.21 -19.45
CA GLY A 60 9.56 14.81 -19.86
C GLY A 60 8.51 14.24 -20.81
N TYR A 61 7.37 14.91 -20.95
CA TYR A 61 6.28 14.51 -21.85
C TYR A 61 6.09 15.49 -23.02
N GLU A 62 7.14 15.74 -23.80
CA GLU A 62 6.93 16.27 -25.15
C GLU A 62 6.52 15.11 -26.07
N PRO A 63 5.29 15.09 -26.62
CA PRO A 63 4.98 14.17 -27.69
C PRO A 63 5.88 14.52 -28.88
N LYS A 64 6.75 13.58 -29.28
CA LYS A 64 7.58 13.71 -30.47
C LYS A 64 6.68 13.98 -31.68
N SER A 65 6.75 15.20 -32.19
CA SER A 65 6.14 15.59 -33.46
C SER A 65 6.94 14.95 -34.61
N SER A 66 6.49 13.79 -35.04
CA SER A 66 6.81 13.28 -36.38
C SER A 66 5.52 12.88 -37.08
N ALA A 67 4.74 13.90 -37.44
CA ALA A 67 3.84 13.82 -38.57
C ALA A 67 4.68 13.85 -39.85
N SER A 68 4.94 12.69 -40.44
CA SER A 68 5.21 12.61 -41.87
C SER A 68 4.90 11.20 -42.39
N LYS A 69 3.85 11.16 -43.22
CA LYS A 69 3.38 10.07 -44.10
C LYS A 69 2.60 8.91 -43.47
N LEU A 70 1.31 9.15 -43.24
CA LEU A 70 0.25 8.17 -43.48
C LEU A 70 -0.89 8.88 -44.24
N THR A 71 -0.74 8.95 -45.55
CA THR A 71 -1.88 9.03 -46.47
C THR A 71 -2.07 7.62 -47.03
N GLY A 72 -3.17 6.97 -46.68
CA GLY A 72 -3.50 5.64 -47.20
C GLY A 72 -4.54 4.92 -46.36
N GLU A 73 -5.81 5.20 -46.68
CA GLU A 73 -6.97 4.30 -46.61
C GLU A 73 -7.27 3.50 -45.32
N MET A 74 -8.41 3.84 -44.73
CA MET A 74 -9.23 2.94 -43.92
C MET A 74 -9.62 1.70 -44.75
N VAL A 75 -9.21 0.51 -44.31
CA VAL A 75 -9.86 -0.77 -44.64
C VAL A 75 -9.86 -1.63 -43.38
N GLY A 76 -10.98 -2.32 -43.17
CA GLY A 76 -11.43 -2.88 -41.90
C GLY A 76 -10.59 -4.02 -41.31
N CYS A 77 -10.78 -4.23 -40.01
CA CYS A 77 -10.30 -5.41 -39.31
C CYS A 77 -11.11 -6.65 -39.75
N GLU A 78 -10.65 -7.35 -40.78
CA GLU A 78 -11.13 -8.69 -41.11
C GLU A 78 -10.48 -9.75 -40.21
N HIS A 79 -11.31 -10.68 -39.75
CA HIS A 79 -10.91 -11.93 -39.09
C HIS A 79 -10.14 -12.82 -40.06
N ALA A 80 -8.85 -13.04 -39.80
CA ALA A 80 -8.11 -14.13 -40.42
C ALA A 80 -8.17 -15.37 -39.52
N GLY A 81 -9.14 -16.24 -39.80
CA GLY A 81 -9.10 -17.63 -39.39
C GLY A 81 -8.12 -18.43 -40.25
N GLY A 82 -7.41 -19.37 -39.61
CA GLY A 82 -6.84 -20.55 -40.26
C GLY A 82 -5.37 -20.48 -40.66
N SER A 83 -4.52 -21.18 -39.90
CA SER A 83 -3.48 -22.00 -40.50
C SER A 83 -3.41 -23.34 -39.79
N ILE A 84 -3.92 -24.34 -40.50
CA ILE A 84 -3.62 -25.76 -40.30
C ILE A 84 -2.17 -25.96 -40.73
N GLY A 85 -1.33 -26.33 -39.78
CA GLY A 85 0.05 -26.77 -40.01
C GLY A 85 0.36 -27.88 -39.02
N GLY A 86 0.11 -29.13 -39.42
CA GLY A 86 0.58 -30.31 -38.71
C GLY A 86 2.10 -30.40 -38.79
N GLY A 87 2.74 -30.50 -37.63
CA GLY A 87 4.20 -30.64 -37.49
C GLY A 87 4.54 -31.24 -36.13
N SER A 88 4.81 -32.54 -36.17
CA SER A 88 5.34 -33.43 -35.14
C SER A 88 6.30 -32.81 -34.12
N GLY A 89 6.02 -33.05 -32.83
CA GLY A 89 7.03 -33.50 -31.88
C GLY A 89 8.16 -32.54 -31.49
N SER A 90 7.83 -31.52 -30.70
CA SER A 90 8.73 -30.98 -29.67
C SER A 90 7.86 -30.28 -28.63
N GLY A 91 8.02 -30.63 -27.35
CA GLY A 91 7.27 -30.08 -26.23
C GLY A 91 7.59 -28.62 -25.94
N SER A 92 7.33 -27.74 -26.91
CA SER A 92 7.36 -26.30 -26.73
C SER A 92 6.00 -25.90 -26.16
N GLU A 93 5.97 -25.54 -24.88
CA GLU A 93 4.79 -24.91 -24.28
C GLU A 93 4.38 -23.70 -25.13
N ARG A 94 3.08 -23.57 -25.40
CA ARG A 94 2.54 -22.45 -26.18
C ARG A 94 2.69 -21.18 -25.36
N LEU A 95 3.37 -20.15 -25.89
CA LEU A 95 3.47 -18.86 -25.21
C LEU A 95 2.13 -18.12 -25.21
N CYS A 96 1.79 -17.46 -24.09
CA CYS A 96 0.59 -16.63 -23.98
C CYS A 96 0.76 -15.26 -24.65
N ASP A 97 -0.35 -14.71 -25.14
CA ASP A 97 -0.51 -13.25 -25.27
C ASP A 97 -0.64 -12.67 -23.86
N ASP A 98 0.13 -11.63 -23.54
CA ASP A 98 0.21 -11.02 -22.21
C ASP A 98 -0.78 -9.86 -22.02
N ASN A 99 -1.40 -9.37 -23.10
CA ASN A 99 -2.43 -8.33 -23.05
C ASN A 99 -3.58 -8.65 -22.07
N PRO A 100 -4.16 -9.86 -22.05
CA PRO A 100 -5.19 -10.21 -21.07
C PRO A 100 -4.71 -10.05 -19.63
N VAL A 101 -3.46 -10.36 -19.33
CA VAL A 101 -2.89 -10.24 -17.99
C VAL A 101 -2.70 -8.77 -17.62
N LEU A 102 -2.11 -7.97 -18.52
CA LEU A 102 -2.00 -6.52 -18.36
C LEU A 102 -3.36 -5.87 -18.07
N MET A 103 -4.38 -6.21 -18.85
CA MET A 103 -5.73 -5.64 -18.68
C MET A 103 -6.35 -5.96 -17.32
N GLN A 104 -6.05 -7.14 -16.75
CA GLN A 104 -6.52 -7.50 -15.41
C GLN A 104 -5.74 -6.75 -14.32
N LEU A 105 -4.42 -6.62 -14.44
CA LEU A 105 -3.60 -5.86 -13.50
C LEU A 105 -3.96 -4.36 -13.48
N ALA A 106 -4.31 -3.80 -14.64
CA ALA A 106 -4.75 -2.41 -14.78
C ALA A 106 -6.02 -2.10 -13.97
N ARG A 107 -6.91 -3.08 -13.74
CA ARG A 107 -8.11 -2.92 -12.89
C ARG A 107 -7.75 -2.56 -11.44
N LEU A 108 -6.58 -3.00 -10.98
CA LEU A 108 -6.05 -2.72 -9.64
C LEU A 108 -4.99 -1.61 -9.64
N TYR A 109 -4.72 -0.99 -10.79
CA TYR A 109 -3.61 -0.04 -10.98
C TYR A 109 -2.24 -0.64 -10.61
N VAL A 110 -2.08 -1.97 -10.76
CA VAL A 110 -0.81 -2.66 -10.52
C VAL A 110 0.07 -2.54 -11.76
N VAL A 111 0.90 -1.50 -11.77
CA VAL A 111 1.87 -1.22 -12.86
C VAL A 111 3.32 -1.32 -12.39
N SER A 112 3.56 -1.56 -11.10
CA SER A 112 4.91 -1.73 -10.55
C SER A 112 4.87 -2.57 -9.26
N PRO A 113 6.02 -3.10 -8.78
CA PRO A 113 6.11 -3.81 -7.51
C PRO A 113 5.59 -3.00 -6.31
N GLU A 114 5.85 -1.70 -6.26
CA GLU A 114 5.40 -0.79 -5.20
C GLU A 114 3.88 -0.66 -5.17
N ARG A 115 3.24 -0.64 -6.35
CA ARG A 115 1.78 -0.54 -6.45
C ARG A 115 1.08 -1.77 -5.88
N ILE A 116 1.73 -2.93 -5.87
CA ILE A 116 1.22 -4.13 -5.16
C ILE A 116 1.24 -3.88 -3.65
N VAL A 117 2.35 -3.39 -3.10
CA VAL A 117 2.47 -3.09 -1.66
C VAL A 117 1.47 -2.01 -1.24
N LEU A 118 1.23 -1.02 -2.10
CA LEU A 118 0.30 0.08 -1.86
C LEU A 118 -1.16 -0.39 -1.71
N LEU A 119 -1.50 -1.61 -2.13
CA LEU A 119 -2.82 -2.20 -1.87
C LEU A 119 -3.10 -2.38 -0.37
N LEU A 120 -2.06 -2.50 0.48
CA LEU A 120 -2.21 -2.48 1.95
C LEU A 120 -2.79 -1.16 2.46
N ALA A 121 -2.59 -0.06 1.74
CA ALA A 121 -3.05 1.27 2.13
C ALA A 121 -4.42 1.62 1.52
N GLN A 122 -5.17 0.63 1.00
CA GLN A 122 -6.52 0.85 0.52
C GLN A 122 -7.50 1.06 1.69
N PRO A 123 -8.57 1.86 1.51
CA PRO A 123 -9.54 2.13 2.57
C PRO A 123 -10.19 0.89 3.18
N SER A 124 -10.47 -0.12 2.34
CA SER A 124 -11.02 -1.41 2.75
C SER A 124 -10.12 -2.54 2.26
N LEU A 125 -9.39 -3.16 3.19
CA LEU A 125 -8.51 -4.28 2.86
C LEU A 125 -9.31 -5.50 2.40
N THR A 126 -10.46 -5.77 3.02
CA THR A 126 -11.35 -6.88 2.65
C THR A 126 -11.87 -6.75 1.22
N ALA A 127 -12.39 -5.57 0.85
CA ALA A 127 -12.86 -5.34 -0.52
C ALA A 127 -11.71 -5.45 -1.53
N SER A 128 -10.52 -4.94 -1.17
CA SER A 128 -9.32 -5.08 -2.00
C SER A 128 -8.95 -6.55 -2.19
N CYS A 129 -9.04 -7.38 -1.15
CA CYS A 129 -8.80 -8.81 -1.23
C CYS A 129 -9.76 -9.56 -2.16
N ASP A 130 -11.05 -9.19 -2.14
CA ASP A 130 -12.06 -9.76 -3.04
C ASP A 130 -11.76 -9.39 -4.51
N GLU A 131 -11.41 -8.13 -4.77
CA GLU A 131 -11.03 -7.66 -6.12
C GLU A 131 -9.74 -8.35 -6.62
N ILE A 132 -8.75 -8.51 -5.74
CA ILE A 132 -7.51 -9.24 -6.05
C ILE A 132 -7.81 -10.71 -6.39
N ALA A 133 -8.70 -11.36 -5.64
CA ALA A 133 -9.09 -12.74 -5.90
C ALA A 133 -9.77 -12.90 -7.27
N ASP A 134 -10.67 -11.97 -7.64
CA ASP A 134 -11.29 -11.95 -8.98
C ASP A 134 -10.24 -11.74 -10.07
N VAL A 135 -9.37 -10.74 -9.94
CA VAL A 135 -8.32 -10.43 -10.92
C VAL A 135 -7.39 -11.61 -11.14
N LEU A 136 -6.88 -12.22 -10.08
CA LEU A 136 -6.03 -13.41 -10.18
C LEU A 136 -6.77 -14.59 -10.80
N GLY A 137 -8.06 -14.77 -10.48
CA GLY A 137 -8.89 -15.81 -11.11
C GLY A 137 -9.10 -15.58 -12.60
N ASN A 138 -9.23 -14.33 -13.05
CA ASN A 138 -9.31 -13.97 -14.47
C ASN A 138 -7.96 -14.22 -15.20
N ILE A 139 -6.85 -13.83 -14.58
CA ILE A 139 -5.50 -14.07 -15.10
C ILE A 139 -5.27 -15.58 -15.30
N GLN A 140 -5.54 -16.40 -14.27
CA GLN A 140 -5.39 -17.85 -14.36
C GLN A 140 -6.28 -18.45 -15.46
N ARG A 141 -7.52 -17.95 -15.62
CA ARG A 141 -8.42 -18.38 -16.70
C ARG A 141 -7.86 -18.05 -18.09
N SER A 142 -7.26 -16.87 -18.26
CA SER A 142 -6.67 -16.45 -19.54
C SER A 142 -5.44 -17.27 -19.94
N MET A 143 -4.70 -17.79 -18.95
CA MET A 143 -3.46 -18.56 -19.16
C MET A 143 -3.64 -20.09 -19.09
N ARG A 144 -4.88 -20.62 -19.10
CA ARG A 144 -5.11 -22.07 -18.90
C ARG A 144 -4.40 -22.99 -19.90
N ASN A 145 -4.14 -22.50 -21.11
CA ASN A 145 -3.63 -23.30 -22.23
C ASN A 145 -2.27 -22.80 -22.76
N CYS A 146 -1.59 -21.94 -22.01
CA CYS A 146 -0.34 -21.32 -22.42
C CYS A 146 0.49 -20.92 -21.20
N VAL A 147 1.76 -20.57 -21.40
CA VAL A 147 2.66 -20.13 -20.33
C VAL A 147 3.28 -18.79 -20.73
N LEU A 148 3.43 -17.86 -19.79
CA LEU A 148 4.16 -16.62 -20.02
C LEU A 148 5.67 -16.88 -19.98
N GLU A 149 6.45 -16.05 -20.68
CA GLU A 149 7.90 -16.10 -20.54
C GLU A 149 8.32 -15.86 -19.08
N PRO A 150 9.34 -16.55 -18.55
CA PRO A 150 9.73 -16.43 -17.14
C PRO A 150 10.12 -15.02 -16.70
N ASP A 151 10.54 -14.15 -17.62
CA ASP A 151 10.89 -12.75 -17.39
C ASP A 151 9.81 -11.77 -17.86
N ASN A 152 8.63 -12.26 -18.26
CA ASN A 152 7.49 -11.41 -18.58
C ASN A 152 7.08 -10.57 -17.35
N ILE A 153 7.08 -9.25 -17.52
CA ILE A 153 6.85 -8.29 -16.45
C ILE A 153 5.46 -8.43 -15.81
N TYR A 154 4.43 -8.74 -16.61
CA TYR A 154 3.06 -8.88 -16.12
C TYR A 154 2.88 -10.21 -15.37
N GLY A 155 3.56 -11.26 -15.83
CA GLY A 155 3.66 -12.52 -15.08
C GLY A 155 4.29 -12.31 -13.70
N ARG A 156 5.41 -11.57 -13.64
CA ARG A 156 6.06 -11.23 -12.36
C ARG A 156 5.15 -10.40 -11.45
N LEU A 157 4.50 -9.35 -11.96
CA LEU A 157 3.54 -8.56 -11.18
C LEU A 157 2.38 -9.43 -10.67
N ALA A 158 1.87 -10.36 -11.49
CA ALA A 158 0.84 -11.31 -11.07
C ALA A 158 1.36 -12.27 -9.96
N ASP A 159 2.61 -12.71 -10.02
CA ASP A 159 3.23 -13.53 -8.96
C ASP A 159 3.35 -12.75 -7.64
N GLY A 160 3.77 -11.48 -7.70
CA GLY A 160 3.82 -10.60 -6.53
C GLY A 160 2.44 -10.33 -5.93
N LEU A 161 1.42 -10.17 -6.79
CA LEU A 161 0.03 -10.00 -6.39
C LEU A 161 -0.58 -11.29 -5.81
N SER A 162 -0.23 -12.45 -6.36
CA SER A 162 -0.61 -13.74 -5.80
C SER A 162 -0.03 -13.92 -4.40
N TYR A 163 1.23 -13.53 -4.20
CA TYR A 163 1.83 -13.54 -2.86
C TYR A 163 1.13 -12.58 -1.90
N PHE A 164 0.77 -11.37 -2.36
CA PHE A 164 -0.05 -10.43 -1.56
C PHE A 164 -1.31 -11.12 -1.06
N ARG A 165 -2.07 -11.76 -1.96
CA ARG A 165 -3.31 -12.45 -1.61
C ARG A 165 -3.08 -13.51 -0.54
N THR A 166 -2.12 -14.40 -0.75
CA THR A 166 -1.85 -15.49 0.20
C THR A 166 -1.44 -14.93 1.57
N GLU A 167 -0.56 -13.94 1.60
CA GLU A 167 0.02 -13.42 2.83
C GLU A 167 -0.93 -12.49 3.61
N VAL A 168 -1.77 -11.73 2.93
CA VAL A 168 -2.59 -10.66 3.54
C VAL A 168 -4.07 -11.05 3.62
N CYS A 169 -4.59 -11.69 2.57
CA CYS A 169 -6.02 -12.00 2.44
C CYS A 169 -6.37 -13.38 2.99
N ASP A 170 -5.55 -14.40 2.68
CA ASP A 170 -5.85 -15.79 3.03
C ASP A 170 -5.29 -16.18 4.42
N GLY A 171 -4.68 -15.25 5.16
CA GLY A 171 -4.18 -15.47 6.53
C GLY A 171 -2.70 -15.89 6.63
N GLY A 172 -2.01 -15.99 5.49
CA GLY A 172 -0.63 -16.44 5.38
C GLY A 172 -0.45 -17.94 5.67
N ASP A 173 0.67 -18.49 5.22
CA ASP A 173 1.09 -19.84 5.59
C ASP A 173 1.42 -19.87 7.09
N GLY A 174 1.40 -21.02 7.77
CA GLY A 174 1.58 -21.09 9.23
C GLY A 174 2.83 -20.37 9.78
N SER A 175 3.92 -20.25 9.00
CA SER A 175 5.13 -19.48 9.34
C SER A 175 4.96 -17.97 9.23
N ASN A 176 4.02 -17.51 8.41
CA ASN A 176 3.75 -16.13 8.05
C ASN A 176 2.52 -15.54 8.76
N ARG A 177 1.76 -16.36 9.49
CA ARG A 177 0.56 -15.93 10.23
C ARG A 177 0.80 -14.71 11.13
N LYS A 178 1.95 -14.64 11.81
CA LYS A 178 2.31 -13.49 12.66
C LYS A 178 2.43 -12.19 11.85
N ARG A 179 2.97 -12.27 10.63
CA ARG A 179 3.10 -11.13 9.72
C ARG A 179 1.73 -10.69 9.22
N CYS A 180 0.89 -11.63 8.79
CA CYS A 180 -0.49 -11.35 8.38
C CYS A 180 -1.26 -10.62 9.50
N THR A 181 -1.25 -11.15 10.72
CA THR A 181 -1.89 -10.52 11.87
C THR A 181 -1.33 -9.13 12.13
N GLY A 182 0.00 -8.96 12.14
CA GLY A 182 0.62 -7.64 12.36
C GLY A 182 0.27 -6.61 11.29
N LEU A 183 0.15 -7.03 10.02
CA LEU A 183 -0.28 -6.15 8.93
C LEU A 183 -1.77 -5.78 9.04
N GLN A 184 -2.63 -6.74 9.40
CA GLN A 184 -4.05 -6.49 9.62
C GLN A 184 -4.30 -5.56 10.80
N GLU A 185 -3.62 -5.78 11.93
CA GLU A 185 -3.68 -4.91 13.12
C GLU A 185 -3.17 -3.49 12.81
N SER A 186 -2.18 -3.38 11.92
CA SER A 186 -1.61 -2.09 11.52
C SER A 186 -2.36 -1.43 10.35
N HIS A 187 -3.38 -2.06 9.77
CA HIS A 187 -4.03 -1.61 8.52
C HIS A 187 -4.54 -0.17 8.63
N ASN A 188 -5.21 0.18 9.73
CA ASN A 188 -5.69 1.54 9.95
C ASN A 188 -4.57 2.58 9.88
N CYS A 189 -3.38 2.26 10.39
CA CYS A 189 -2.24 3.16 10.28
C CYS A 189 -1.62 3.15 8.87
N LEU A 190 -1.44 1.97 8.28
CA LEU A 190 -0.89 1.83 6.92
C LEU A 190 -1.74 2.54 5.87
N ARG A 191 -3.06 2.60 6.06
CA ARG A 191 -3.98 3.38 5.23
C ARG A 191 -3.61 4.87 5.21
N GLU A 192 -3.26 5.44 6.37
CA GLU A 192 -2.85 6.85 6.47
C GLU A 192 -1.46 7.09 5.86
N LEU A 193 -0.61 6.05 5.76
CA LEU A 193 0.70 6.12 5.10
C LEU A 193 0.62 6.16 3.57
N ARG A 194 -0.56 6.08 2.96
CA ARG A 194 -0.68 5.92 1.50
C ARG A 194 0.16 6.94 0.73
N THR A 195 0.06 8.22 1.09
CA THR A 195 0.80 9.29 0.42
C THR A 195 2.31 9.17 0.66
N ASP A 196 2.73 8.85 1.89
CA ASP A 196 4.12 8.62 2.24
C ASP A 196 4.73 7.43 1.48
N MET A 197 3.95 6.38 1.25
CA MET A 197 4.38 5.22 0.47
C MET A 197 4.51 5.57 -1.02
N ILE A 198 3.67 6.45 -1.55
CA ILE A 198 3.80 6.95 -2.93
C ILE A 198 5.09 7.77 -3.09
N GLU A 199 5.47 8.57 -2.09
CA GLU A 199 6.75 9.31 -2.11
C GLU A 199 7.99 8.40 -2.12
N CYS A 200 7.84 7.14 -1.67
CA CYS A 200 8.90 6.14 -1.72
C CYS A 200 9.01 5.43 -3.06
N GLU A 201 8.12 5.69 -4.03
CA GLU A 201 8.16 5.03 -5.34
C GLU A 201 9.46 5.33 -6.08
N ALA A 202 10.08 4.28 -6.61
CA ALA A 202 11.29 4.43 -7.39
C ALA A 202 10.98 4.97 -8.81
N PRO A 203 12.01 5.40 -9.56
CA PRO A 203 11.81 5.90 -10.93
C PRO A 203 11.12 4.88 -11.82
N ALA A 204 10.31 5.33 -12.78
CA ALA A 204 9.62 4.44 -13.72
C ALA A 204 10.57 3.38 -14.33
N ASP A 205 10.04 2.16 -14.45
CA ASP A 205 10.67 0.99 -15.07
C ASP A 205 12.02 0.59 -14.45
N TRP A 206 12.30 1.01 -13.21
CA TRP A 206 13.57 0.72 -12.55
C TRP A 206 13.84 -0.79 -12.42
N TYR A 207 12.79 -1.59 -12.23
CA TYR A 207 12.84 -3.04 -12.01
C TYR A 207 13.04 -3.84 -13.31
N GLU A 208 12.90 -3.20 -14.47
CA GLU A 208 13.10 -3.79 -15.81
C GLU A 208 14.54 -3.60 -16.32
N ARG A 209 15.35 -2.83 -15.59
CA ARG A 209 16.72 -2.51 -15.99
C ARG A 209 17.60 -3.76 -15.98
N ARG A 210 18.50 -3.85 -16.96
CA ARG A 210 19.46 -4.98 -17.08
C ARG A 210 20.51 -5.01 -15.96
N ASN A 211 20.80 -3.88 -15.33
CA ASN A 211 21.84 -3.79 -14.30
C ASN A 211 21.28 -4.21 -12.92
N ALA A 212 21.48 -5.49 -12.58
CA ALA A 212 21.03 -6.08 -11.32
C ALA A 212 21.51 -5.31 -10.08
N THR A 213 22.76 -4.83 -10.06
CA THR A 213 23.29 -4.06 -8.91
C THR A 213 22.51 -2.78 -8.68
N LYS A 214 22.24 -2.03 -9.75
CA LYS A 214 21.45 -0.79 -9.66
C LYS A 214 20.00 -1.08 -9.26
N VAL A 215 19.42 -2.15 -9.79
CA VAL A 215 18.07 -2.61 -9.42
C VAL A 215 18.01 -2.94 -7.94
N CYS A 216 18.93 -3.77 -7.43
CA CYS A 216 18.92 -4.17 -6.01
C CYS A 216 19.25 -3.04 -5.04
N HIS A 217 20.01 -2.02 -5.47
CA HIS A 217 20.19 -0.79 -4.69
C HIS A 217 18.85 -0.06 -4.55
N ILE A 218 18.17 0.22 -5.68
CA ILE A 218 16.88 0.92 -5.69
C ILE A 218 15.83 0.14 -4.88
N PHE A 219 15.78 -1.18 -5.04
CA PHE A 219 14.92 -2.05 -4.25
C PHE A 219 15.10 -1.83 -2.75
N ASN A 220 16.34 -1.84 -2.26
CA ASN A 220 16.61 -1.62 -0.84
C ASN A 220 16.30 -0.17 -0.41
N ASP A 221 16.52 0.82 -1.28
CA ASP A 221 16.15 2.22 -0.98
C ASP A 221 14.64 2.36 -0.75
N VAL A 222 13.81 1.72 -1.58
CA VAL A 222 12.35 1.70 -1.41
C VAL A 222 11.96 1.03 -0.08
N LEU A 223 12.55 -0.12 0.24
CA LEU A 223 12.30 -0.83 1.51
C LEU A 223 12.74 -0.03 2.74
N ASP A 224 13.87 0.67 2.66
CA ASP A 224 14.37 1.58 3.70
C ASP A 224 13.43 2.78 3.88
N CYS A 225 12.89 3.31 2.78
CA CYS A 225 11.91 4.39 2.81
C CYS A 225 10.60 3.93 3.49
N TYR A 226 10.02 2.80 3.08
CA TYR A 226 8.83 2.23 3.73
C TYR A 226 9.04 1.97 5.22
N TYR A 227 10.18 1.37 5.58
CA TYR A 227 10.53 1.14 6.97
C TYR A 227 10.57 2.45 7.77
N THR A 228 11.25 3.47 7.24
CA THR A 228 11.41 4.75 7.94
C THR A 228 10.07 5.46 8.11
N ARG A 229 9.26 5.54 7.05
CA ARG A 229 7.92 6.16 7.08
C ARG A 229 7.01 5.45 8.08
N ALA A 230 6.94 4.12 8.01
CA ALA A 230 6.13 3.34 8.93
C ALA A 230 6.64 3.40 10.37
N ALA A 231 7.96 3.43 10.60
CA ALA A 231 8.51 3.54 11.96
C ALA A 231 8.12 4.86 12.62
N LEU A 232 8.08 5.95 11.85
CA LEU A 232 7.72 7.28 12.35
C LEU A 232 6.22 7.42 12.67
N LEU A 233 5.36 6.62 12.05
CA LEU A 233 3.91 6.85 12.08
C LEU A 233 3.10 5.68 12.66
N CYS A 234 3.54 4.44 12.41
CA CYS A 234 2.92 3.20 12.87
C CYS A 234 3.74 2.44 13.92
N GLY A 235 5.00 2.85 14.14
CA GLY A 235 5.90 2.25 15.11
C GLY A 235 6.80 1.17 14.52
N LEU A 236 7.81 0.77 15.29
CA LEU A 236 8.91 -0.07 14.80
C LEU A 236 8.46 -1.48 14.39
N GLU A 237 7.45 -2.04 15.05
CA GLU A 237 7.00 -3.41 14.74
C GLU A 237 6.24 -3.44 13.41
N SER A 238 5.25 -2.57 13.22
CA SER A 238 4.55 -2.39 11.95
C SER A 238 5.52 -2.08 10.82
N ALA A 239 6.56 -1.27 11.07
CA ALA A 239 7.60 -0.97 10.08
C ALA A 239 8.38 -2.21 9.64
N LYS A 240 8.74 -3.11 10.58
CA LYS A 240 9.40 -4.38 10.24
C LYS A 240 8.48 -5.29 9.43
N GLN A 241 7.22 -5.41 9.83
CA GLN A 241 6.25 -6.23 9.11
C GLN A 241 6.03 -5.71 7.68
N LEU A 242 5.82 -4.40 7.52
CA LEU A 242 5.70 -3.75 6.20
C LEU A 242 6.94 -3.97 5.34
N ARG A 243 8.14 -3.73 5.88
CA ARG A 243 9.40 -3.92 5.14
C ARG A 243 9.59 -5.37 4.71
N SER A 244 9.34 -6.33 5.62
CA SER A 244 9.48 -7.75 5.34
C SER A 244 8.49 -8.20 4.26
N PHE A 245 7.25 -7.76 4.38
CA PHE A 245 6.20 -8.01 3.38
C PHE A 245 6.55 -7.41 2.02
N ALA A 246 6.94 -6.13 1.98
CA ALA A 246 7.31 -5.44 0.77
C ALA A 246 8.51 -6.12 0.10
N GLY A 247 9.51 -6.56 0.87
CA GLY A 247 10.66 -7.28 0.34
C GLY A 247 10.27 -8.58 -0.37
N ASP A 248 9.40 -9.38 0.23
CA ASP A 248 8.95 -10.65 -0.36
C ASP A 248 7.99 -10.43 -1.54
N SER A 249 7.05 -9.47 -1.43
CA SER A 249 6.08 -9.18 -2.49
C SER A 249 6.75 -8.54 -3.71
N MET A 250 7.55 -7.49 -3.51
CA MET A 250 8.26 -6.82 -4.59
C MET A 250 9.34 -7.74 -5.19
N GLY A 251 10.06 -8.51 -4.36
CA GLY A 251 11.10 -9.42 -4.84
C GLY A 251 10.57 -10.51 -5.77
N ARG A 252 9.31 -10.93 -5.61
CA ARG A 252 8.62 -11.84 -6.55
C ARG A 252 8.17 -11.14 -7.82
N ALA A 253 7.82 -9.87 -7.72
CA ALA A 253 7.39 -9.02 -8.82
C ALA A 253 8.52 -8.50 -9.72
N MET A 254 9.78 -8.85 -9.41
CA MET A 254 10.95 -8.40 -10.14
C MET A 254 11.63 -9.54 -10.88
N ILE A 255 12.32 -9.20 -11.98
CA ILE A 255 13.13 -10.15 -12.75
C ILE A 255 14.40 -10.53 -11.97
N HIS A 256 15.08 -9.54 -11.38
CA HIS A 256 16.31 -9.74 -10.63
C HIS A 256 16.01 -10.14 -9.19
N LYS A 257 16.67 -11.20 -8.71
CA LYS A 257 16.61 -11.60 -7.30
C LYS A 257 17.52 -10.70 -6.47
N CYS A 258 16.93 -9.90 -5.60
CA CYS A 258 17.64 -8.99 -4.71
C CYS A 258 17.54 -9.45 -3.26
N GLU A 259 18.66 -9.41 -2.53
CA GLU A 259 18.65 -9.66 -1.10
C GLU A 259 18.22 -8.41 -0.34
N VAL A 260 17.37 -8.61 0.67
CA VAL A 260 16.96 -7.54 1.59
C VAL A 260 18.09 -7.25 2.58
N ASN A 261 18.48 -6.00 2.69
CA ASN A 261 19.45 -5.53 3.67
C ASN A 261 18.97 -5.84 5.08
N LYS A 262 19.74 -6.67 5.80
CA LYS A 262 19.48 -7.07 7.20
C LYS A 262 19.62 -5.92 8.19
N ARG A 263 20.44 -4.91 7.83
CA ARG A 263 20.61 -3.71 8.65
C ARG A 263 19.45 -2.77 8.41
N LEU A 264 18.68 -2.51 9.47
CA LEU A 264 17.58 -1.56 9.43
C LEU A 264 18.09 -0.12 9.56
N PRO A 265 17.48 0.86 8.87
CA PRO A 265 17.71 2.27 9.12
C PRO A 265 17.46 2.61 10.60
N ARG A 266 18.29 3.49 11.16
CA ARG A 266 18.09 4.00 12.51
C ARG A 266 17.01 5.10 12.48
N VAL A 267 15.99 4.96 13.32
CA VAL A 267 14.88 5.93 13.43
C VAL A 267 14.81 6.42 14.87
N ASP A 268 15.40 7.58 15.15
CA ASP A 268 15.51 8.12 16.53
C ASP A 268 14.17 8.55 17.14
N ASN A 269 13.15 8.78 16.30
CA ASN A 269 11.87 9.38 16.69
C ASN A 269 10.68 8.50 16.31
N ALA A 270 10.84 7.18 16.44
CA ALA A 270 9.79 6.24 16.10
C ALA A 270 8.54 6.46 16.97
N MET A 271 7.37 6.17 16.39
CA MET A 271 6.12 6.16 17.13
C MET A 271 6.21 5.12 18.27
N PRO A 272 5.86 5.49 19.52
CA PRO A 272 5.89 4.55 20.64
C PRO A 272 4.92 3.38 20.40
N ILE A 273 5.35 2.17 20.78
CA ILE A 273 4.52 0.98 20.70
C ILE A 273 3.53 1.03 21.88
N HIS A 274 2.24 1.08 21.58
CA HIS A 274 1.25 0.68 22.56
C HIS A 274 1.18 -0.83 22.52
N GLU A 275 1.82 -1.49 23.48
CA GLU A 275 1.38 -2.83 23.86
C GLU A 275 -0.08 -2.65 24.28
N ALA A 276 -1.00 -3.08 23.42
CA ALA A 276 -2.33 -3.43 23.88
C ALA A 276 -2.08 -4.54 24.89
N THR A 277 -1.97 -4.16 26.16
CA THR A 277 -1.83 -5.09 27.27
C THR A 277 -3.04 -6.00 27.17
N GLY A 278 -2.82 -7.18 26.58
CA GLY A 278 -3.68 -8.34 26.68
C GLY A 278 -3.65 -8.83 28.12
N ALA A 279 -4.19 -8.02 29.00
CA ALA A 279 -4.60 -8.36 30.35
C ALA A 279 -5.73 -7.38 30.65
N GLY A 280 -6.95 -7.80 30.33
CA GLY A 280 -8.14 -7.31 30.99
C GLY A 280 -8.10 -7.70 32.47
N THR A 281 -7.12 -7.21 33.22
CA THR A 281 -7.31 -6.80 34.59
C THR A 281 -7.61 -5.31 34.50
N THR A 282 -8.83 -4.99 34.07
CA THR A 282 -9.46 -3.76 34.55
C THR A 282 -9.32 -3.82 36.06
N SER A 283 -8.48 -2.94 36.61
CA SER A 283 -8.43 -2.73 38.05
C SER A 283 -9.88 -2.57 38.49
N PRO A 284 -10.39 -3.34 39.47
CA PRO A 284 -11.78 -3.22 39.92
C PRO A 284 -12.11 -1.78 40.35
N GLN A 285 -11.11 -0.94 40.60
CA GLN A 285 -11.28 0.48 40.89
C GLN A 285 -11.72 1.31 39.67
N PHE A 286 -11.31 0.96 38.45
CA PHE A 286 -11.66 1.73 37.24
C PHE A 286 -13.09 1.44 36.77
N THR A 287 -13.50 0.18 36.80
CA THR A 287 -14.88 -0.24 36.52
C THR A 287 -15.85 0.30 37.58
N TYR A 288 -15.42 0.35 38.85
CA TYR A 288 -16.19 0.96 39.94
C TYR A 288 -16.32 2.47 39.74
N PHE A 289 -15.27 3.17 39.30
CA PHE A 289 -15.33 4.60 39.00
C PHE A 289 -16.33 4.91 37.88
N ILE A 290 -16.33 4.13 36.79
CA ILE A 290 -17.27 4.33 35.68
C ILE A 290 -18.72 4.07 36.13
N LEU A 291 -18.96 2.97 36.86
CA LEU A 291 -20.29 2.65 37.39
C LEU A 291 -20.80 3.71 38.39
N VAL A 292 -19.94 4.17 39.31
CA VAL A 292 -20.31 5.22 40.28
C VAL A 292 -20.60 6.53 39.57
N ASN A 293 -19.83 6.93 38.56
CA ASN A 293 -20.11 8.15 37.81
C ASN A 293 -21.39 8.06 36.97
N ILE A 294 -21.70 6.88 36.40
CA ILE A 294 -22.97 6.66 35.70
C ILE A 294 -24.14 6.71 36.68
N VAL A 295 -24.05 6.05 37.83
CA VAL A 295 -25.13 6.02 38.84
C VAL A 295 -25.36 7.40 39.47
N ILE A 296 -24.30 8.12 39.81
CA ILE A 296 -24.41 9.51 40.31
C ILE A 296 -24.97 10.43 39.22
N GLY A 297 -24.56 10.26 37.97
CA GLY A 297 -25.09 11.02 36.84
C GLY A 297 -26.60 10.83 36.66
N PHE A 298 -27.09 9.58 36.72
CA PHE A 298 -28.53 9.28 36.65
C PHE A 298 -29.30 9.75 37.89
N ALA A 299 -28.74 9.63 39.09
CA ALA A 299 -29.38 10.10 40.32
C ALA A 299 -29.50 11.63 40.36
N CYS A 300 -28.50 12.36 39.86
CA CYS A 300 -28.57 13.81 39.73
C CYS A 300 -29.53 14.25 38.62
N PHE A 301 -29.68 13.47 37.54
CA PHE A 301 -30.64 13.77 36.47
C PHE A 301 -32.10 13.66 36.92
N GLN A 302 -32.42 12.72 37.82
CA GLN A 302 -33.76 12.60 38.41
C GLN A 302 -34.10 13.68 39.45
N TYR A 303 -33.12 14.45 39.92
CA TYR A 303 -33.34 15.52 40.91
C TYR A 303 -33.38 16.93 40.28
N ILE A 304 -33.08 17.04 38.99
CA ILE A 304 -33.03 18.30 38.25
C ILE A 304 -34.24 18.45 37.29
N PHE A 305 -34.96 17.36 37.01
CA PHE A 305 -36.23 17.32 36.29
C PHE A 305 -37.34 16.75 37.17
#